data_AF-A0A8C6XRL4-F1
#
_entry.id   AF-A0A8C6XRL4-F1
#
_cell.length_a   1.000
_cell.length_b   1.000
_cell.length_c   1.000
_cell.angle_alpha   90.00
_cell.angle_beta   90.00
_cell.angle_gamma   90.00
#
_symmetry.space_group_name_H-M   'P 1'
#
loop_
_entity.id
_entity.type
_entity.pdbx_description
1 polymer ?
#
loop_
_entity_poly.entity_id
_entity_poly.type
_entity_poly.pdbx_seq_one_letter_code
_entity_poly.pdbx_strand_id
1 'polypeptide(L)'
;MYPFGREEAASLERLFWFFSECVQRGDWELAQACVPQLRQLQDDGSEKVEKILHALIICPSRLRSESKHSPQKLAWFWFLVLKEWLSHKQKTVPAALQRETEFLLLLEELEKDVPFVVLKELYEAFEDNHLLHRKQRDGSVQKFGVEVMSTLQKMLLQAPRKLQSILELLQRDPVECSSSVVQSGLPQNVFVGFLWDSLKSLKRLQLNPELLEREGNKVADEIYNAMSMLNLKMDNQTRELRLLCRELLDACWFEQSPLREERLLSCMLRKGSHALLSLFGSVFIEKMKEKLLSQKSPGKGTPEHPDAEWIVMALFLDHEQAYSWKAAYFYYLSSNKHFLEQILITALTLLKREDFSSLSRLLTQEFSYLSRLLILLGWTQCCSLESAKMLLETLHKSQGFYNDSVLKDFCDGLCAQVEVLEWCIQQNSNCIPENILLQHLHSLECHSSLYLLYQLTDLLALNEEAVIELFQKTSTKYTEVQGKIYNCK
;
A
#
# COMPACT_ATOMS: atom_id res chain seq x y z
N MET A 1 4.53 -40.64 61.21
CA MET A 1 5.90 -41.17 60.99
C MET A 1 6.26 -40.97 59.53
N TYR A 2 7.41 -40.38 59.22
CA TYR A 2 7.94 -40.36 57.85
C TYR A 2 8.63 -41.71 57.57
N PRO A 3 8.33 -42.38 56.45
CA PRO A 3 9.05 -43.59 56.07
C PRO A 3 10.51 -43.23 55.76
N PHE A 4 11.43 -43.81 56.51
CA PHE A 4 12.88 -43.60 56.36
C PHE A 4 13.30 -43.92 54.91
N GLY A 5 14.01 -42.99 54.25
CA GLY A 5 14.40 -43.12 52.83
C GLY A 5 13.34 -42.71 51.80
N ARG A 6 12.15 -42.24 52.22
CA ARG A 6 11.12 -41.64 51.34
C ARG A 6 10.72 -40.23 51.80
N GLU A 7 11.60 -39.56 52.53
CA GLU A 7 11.35 -38.27 53.16
C GLU A 7 11.05 -37.18 52.12
N GLU A 8 11.78 -37.15 51.01
CA GLU A 8 11.55 -36.22 49.90
C GLU A 8 10.16 -36.42 49.28
N ALA A 9 9.79 -37.65 48.92
CA ALA A 9 8.47 -37.95 48.35
C ALA A 9 7.33 -37.59 49.32
N ALA A 10 7.47 -37.95 50.59
CA ALA A 10 6.48 -37.61 51.62
C ALA A 10 6.41 -36.11 51.92
N SER A 11 7.52 -35.37 51.76
CA SER A 11 7.54 -33.90 51.86
C SER A 11 6.80 -33.24 50.70
N LEU A 12 6.98 -33.75 49.47
CA LEU A 12 6.29 -33.27 48.28
C LEU A 12 4.77 -33.56 48.33
N GLU A 13 4.37 -34.73 48.83
CA GLU A 13 2.95 -35.04 49.06
C GLU A 13 2.29 -34.10 50.08
N ARG A 14 2.98 -33.78 51.18
CA ARG A 14 2.50 -32.80 52.15
C ARG A 14 2.45 -31.39 51.57
N LEU A 15 3.43 -31.03 50.75
CA LEU A 15 3.44 -29.75 50.05
C LEU A 15 2.28 -29.64 49.03
N PHE A 16 1.91 -30.74 48.37
CA PHE A 16 0.72 -30.80 47.51
C PHE A 16 -0.57 -30.65 48.31
N TRP A 17 -0.66 -31.29 49.47
CA TRP A 17 -1.80 -31.11 50.37
C TRP A 17 -1.92 -29.66 50.86
N PHE A 18 -0.80 -29.06 51.28
CA PHE A 18 -0.74 -27.66 51.70
C PHE A 18 -1.11 -26.70 50.56
N PHE A 19 -0.60 -26.92 49.34
CA PHE A 19 -1.02 -26.18 48.14
C PHE A 19 -2.53 -26.25 47.92
N SER A 20 -3.11 -27.46 48.00
CA SER A 20 -4.55 -27.66 47.81
C SER A 20 -5.36 -26.95 48.89
N GLU A 21 -4.89 -26.94 50.13
CA GLU A 21 -5.49 -26.22 51.26
C GLU A 21 -5.42 -24.70 51.06
N CYS A 22 -4.27 -24.15 50.66
CA CYS A 22 -4.11 -22.74 50.33
C CYS A 22 -5.05 -22.29 49.20
N VAL A 23 -5.17 -23.09 48.13
CA VAL A 23 -6.11 -22.82 47.02
C VAL A 23 -7.56 -22.80 47.50
N GLN A 24 -7.95 -23.71 48.41
CA GLN A 24 -9.31 -23.74 48.97
C GLN A 24 -9.60 -22.57 49.92
N ARG A 25 -8.57 -22.09 50.62
CA ARG A 25 -8.65 -20.94 51.53
C ARG A 25 -8.62 -19.60 50.81
N GLY A 26 -8.06 -19.54 49.60
CA GLY A 26 -7.83 -18.29 48.87
C GLY A 26 -6.48 -17.65 49.19
N ASP A 27 -5.55 -18.39 49.78
CA ASP A 27 -4.19 -17.95 50.10
C ASP A 27 -3.31 -18.02 48.84
N TRP A 28 -3.58 -17.16 47.86
CA TRP A 28 -3.04 -17.27 46.50
C TRP A 28 -1.51 -17.15 46.43
N GLU A 29 -0.91 -16.26 47.23
CA GLU A 29 0.54 -16.07 47.29
C GLU A 29 1.26 -17.30 47.87
N LEU A 30 0.70 -17.91 48.92
CA LEU A 30 1.22 -19.13 49.53
C LEU A 30 1.07 -20.33 48.58
N ALA A 31 -0.06 -20.42 47.88
CA ALA A 31 -0.27 -21.43 46.85
C ALA A 31 0.76 -21.30 45.72
N GLN A 32 1.03 -20.08 45.23
CA GLN A 32 2.03 -19.84 44.19
C GLN A 32 3.44 -20.26 44.63
N ALA A 33 3.83 -19.94 45.87
CA ALA A 33 5.14 -20.29 46.41
C ALA A 33 5.40 -21.81 46.42
N CYS A 34 4.35 -22.63 46.49
CA CYS A 34 4.47 -24.09 46.45
C CYS A 34 4.73 -24.63 45.03
N VAL A 35 4.28 -23.92 43.99
CA VAL A 35 4.27 -24.40 42.59
C VAL A 35 5.66 -24.82 42.07
N PRO A 36 6.76 -24.07 42.29
CA PRO A 36 8.08 -24.47 41.78
C PRO A 36 8.55 -25.84 42.30
N GLN A 37 8.26 -26.16 43.57
CA GLN A 37 8.68 -27.40 44.22
C GLN A 37 7.77 -28.59 43.83
N LEU A 38 6.48 -28.33 43.58
CA LEU A 38 5.53 -29.35 43.10
C LEU A 38 5.85 -29.94 41.72
N ARG A 39 6.77 -29.31 40.97
CA ARG A 39 7.26 -29.84 39.71
C ARG A 39 8.02 -31.16 39.86
N GLN A 40 8.63 -31.38 41.03
CA GLN A 40 9.42 -32.58 41.33
C GLN A 40 8.55 -33.80 41.67
N LEU A 41 7.23 -33.60 41.80
CA LEU A 41 6.27 -34.65 42.07
C LEU A 41 6.18 -35.60 40.87
N GLN A 42 6.32 -36.91 41.10
CA GLN A 42 6.31 -37.92 40.02
C GLN A 42 4.98 -37.97 39.25
N ASP A 43 5.04 -38.47 38.02
CA ASP A 43 4.18 -38.22 36.86
C ASP A 43 2.67 -37.96 37.11
N ASP A 44 1.99 -38.73 37.96
CA ASP A 44 0.55 -38.52 38.24
C ASP A 44 0.26 -37.26 39.09
N GLY A 45 1.21 -36.87 39.95
CA GLY A 45 1.07 -35.69 40.80
C GLY A 45 1.28 -34.38 40.03
N SER A 46 2.25 -34.34 39.12
CA SER A 46 2.53 -33.18 38.27
C SER A 46 1.34 -32.86 37.34
N GLU A 47 0.66 -33.88 36.82
CA GLU A 47 -0.55 -33.71 36.02
C GLU A 47 -1.73 -33.19 36.84
N LYS A 48 -1.87 -33.60 38.11
CA LYS A 48 -2.93 -33.09 39.00
C LYS A 48 -2.75 -31.61 39.27
N VAL A 49 -1.52 -31.15 39.50
CA VAL A 49 -1.22 -29.72 39.69
C VAL A 49 -1.54 -28.95 38.42
N GLU A 50 -1.14 -29.46 37.24
CA GLU A 50 -1.47 -28.85 35.94
C GLU A 50 -2.99 -28.73 35.74
N LYS A 51 -3.77 -29.78 36.04
CA LYS A 51 -5.25 -29.76 35.98
C LYS A 51 -5.85 -28.73 36.94
N ILE A 52 -5.30 -28.59 38.15
CA ILE A 52 -5.73 -27.57 39.11
C ILE A 52 -5.46 -26.18 38.54
N LEU A 53 -4.25 -25.91 38.03
CA LEU A 53 -3.90 -24.63 37.41
C LEU A 53 -4.82 -24.28 36.24
N HIS A 54 -5.14 -25.24 35.38
CA HIS A 54 -6.13 -25.06 34.31
C HIS A 54 -7.53 -24.73 34.86
N ALA A 55 -7.98 -25.44 35.90
CA ALA A 55 -9.30 -25.21 36.50
C ALA A 55 -9.43 -23.82 37.15
N LEU A 56 -8.34 -23.31 37.74
CA LEU A 56 -8.30 -21.96 38.31
C LEU A 56 -8.47 -20.87 37.24
N ILE A 57 -8.04 -21.13 36.00
CA ILE A 57 -8.15 -20.20 34.88
C ILE A 57 -9.53 -20.27 34.22
N ILE A 58 -10.07 -21.48 34.03
CA ILE A 58 -11.35 -21.69 33.32
C ILE A 58 -12.56 -21.28 34.18
N CYS A 59 -12.45 -21.36 35.51
CA CYS A 59 -13.57 -21.08 36.42
C CYS A 59 -13.24 -19.96 37.43
N PRO A 60 -12.93 -18.73 36.97
CA PRO A 60 -12.56 -17.62 37.84
C PRO A 60 -13.65 -17.25 38.84
N SER A 61 -14.92 -17.37 38.44
CA SER A 61 -16.09 -17.07 39.28
C SER A 61 -16.27 -18.01 40.48
N ARG A 62 -15.59 -19.17 40.49
CA ARG A 62 -15.61 -20.12 41.61
C ARG A 62 -14.49 -19.88 42.61
N LEU A 63 -13.57 -18.94 42.32
CA LEU A 63 -12.49 -18.59 43.21
C LEU A 63 -13.01 -17.73 44.37
N ARG A 64 -12.61 -18.08 45.59
CA ARG A 64 -12.87 -17.25 46.78
C ARG A 64 -11.95 -16.04 46.72
N SER A 65 -12.43 -14.94 46.17
CA SER A 65 -11.70 -13.69 46.25
C SER A 65 -12.09 -12.95 47.51
N GLU A 66 -11.16 -12.85 48.48
CA GLU A 66 -11.25 -11.78 49.47
C GLU A 66 -11.22 -10.45 48.72
N SER A 67 -11.97 -9.46 49.21
CA SER A 67 -12.42 -8.23 48.54
C SER A 67 -11.37 -7.33 47.84
N LYS A 68 -10.10 -7.73 47.79
CA LYS A 68 -8.97 -7.00 47.18
C LYS A 68 -8.68 -7.36 45.73
N HIS A 69 -9.03 -8.55 45.25
CA HIS A 69 -8.72 -8.98 43.88
C HIS A 69 -9.98 -9.35 43.11
N SER A 70 -9.99 -9.09 41.81
CA SER A 70 -11.09 -9.55 40.96
C SER A 70 -10.84 -10.98 40.51
N PRO A 71 -11.90 -11.77 40.26
CA PRO A 71 -11.75 -13.15 39.82
C PRO A 71 -11.01 -13.26 38.48
N GLN A 72 -11.14 -12.30 37.56
CA GLN A 72 -10.41 -12.34 36.28
C GLN A 72 -8.93 -12.00 36.45
N LYS A 73 -8.56 -11.05 37.33
CA LYS A 73 -7.15 -10.79 37.66
C LYS A 73 -6.49 -12.00 38.30
N LEU A 74 -7.22 -12.75 39.12
CA LEU A 74 -6.75 -14.03 39.67
C LEU A 74 -6.57 -15.09 38.58
N ALA A 75 -7.50 -15.22 37.63
CA ALA A 75 -7.31 -16.11 36.48
C ALA A 75 -6.09 -15.72 35.64
N TRP A 76 -5.85 -14.43 35.40
CA TRP A 76 -4.65 -13.96 34.72
C TRP A 76 -3.36 -14.28 35.48
N PHE A 77 -3.36 -14.06 36.78
CA PHE A 77 -2.24 -14.44 37.65
C PHE A 77 -1.93 -15.93 37.52
N TRP A 78 -2.94 -16.80 37.62
CA TRP A 78 -2.76 -18.25 37.47
C TRP A 78 -2.40 -18.66 36.03
N PHE A 79 -2.84 -17.90 35.02
CA PHE A 79 -2.42 -18.08 33.63
C PHE A 79 -0.91 -17.82 33.46
N LEU A 80 -0.36 -16.77 34.08
CA LEU A 80 1.08 -16.51 34.07
C LEU A 80 1.87 -17.65 34.74
N VAL A 81 1.37 -18.15 35.88
CA VAL A 81 1.97 -19.29 36.59
C VAL A 81 1.92 -20.57 35.73
N LEU A 82 0.80 -20.82 35.04
CA LEU A 82 0.67 -21.96 34.12
C LEU A 82 1.62 -21.82 32.91
N LYS A 83 1.77 -20.62 32.37
CA LYS A 83 2.70 -20.35 31.26
C LYS A 83 4.14 -20.68 31.65
N GLU A 84 4.56 -20.27 32.84
CA GLU A 84 5.86 -20.65 33.40
C GLU A 84 5.95 -22.17 33.60
N TRP A 85 4.95 -22.80 34.21
CA TRP A 85 4.89 -24.24 34.41
C TRP A 85 5.06 -25.04 33.10
N LEU A 86 4.35 -24.66 32.05
CA LEU A 86 4.39 -25.34 30.75
C LEU A 86 5.69 -25.07 29.98
N SER A 87 6.28 -23.88 30.11
CA SER A 87 7.57 -23.54 29.48
C SER A 87 8.69 -24.51 29.88
N HIS A 88 8.72 -24.93 31.15
CA HIS A 88 9.68 -25.92 31.65
C HIS A 88 9.43 -27.33 31.13
N LYS A 89 8.17 -27.66 30.79
CA LYS A 89 7.79 -28.93 30.16
C LYS A 89 7.90 -28.90 28.62
N GLN A 90 8.42 -27.82 28.03
CA GLN A 90 8.43 -27.57 26.59
C GLN A 90 7.03 -27.67 25.94
N LYS A 91 5.98 -27.38 26.72
CA LYS A 91 4.59 -27.33 26.23
C LYS A 91 4.17 -25.87 26.04
N THR A 92 3.34 -25.62 25.04
CA THR A 92 2.72 -24.30 24.81
C THR A 92 1.34 -24.23 25.45
N VAL A 93 0.99 -23.07 26.00
CA VAL A 93 -0.37 -22.82 26.50
C VAL A 93 -1.35 -22.79 25.31
N PRO A 94 -2.56 -23.37 25.42
CA PRO A 94 -3.57 -23.26 24.37
C PRO A 94 -3.90 -21.79 24.05
N ALA A 95 -3.80 -21.40 22.78
CA ALA A 95 -4.05 -20.03 22.33
C ALA A 95 -5.48 -19.55 22.65
N ALA A 96 -6.46 -20.46 22.62
CA ALA A 96 -7.84 -20.18 23.00
C ALA A 96 -7.97 -19.73 24.47
N LEU A 97 -7.27 -20.41 25.38
CA LEU A 97 -7.28 -20.10 26.81
C LEU A 97 -6.62 -18.73 27.08
N GLN A 98 -5.53 -18.43 26.37
CA GLN A 98 -4.89 -17.12 26.44
C GLN A 98 -5.83 -16.01 25.98
N ARG A 99 -6.48 -16.17 24.83
CA ARG A 99 -7.41 -15.16 24.30
C ARG A 99 -8.62 -14.93 25.17
N GLU A 100 -9.22 -16.01 25.66
CA GLU A 100 -10.39 -15.93 26.54
C GLU A 100 -10.06 -15.18 27.84
N THR A 101 -8.91 -15.49 28.46
CA THR A 101 -8.47 -14.79 29.67
C THR A 101 -8.15 -13.31 29.42
N GLU A 102 -7.44 -12.99 28.33
CA GLU A 102 -7.17 -11.60 27.92
C GLU A 102 -8.47 -10.82 27.65
N PHE A 103 -9.44 -11.45 26.98
CA PHE A 103 -10.73 -10.85 26.67
C PHE A 103 -11.58 -10.59 27.92
N LEU A 104 -11.66 -11.56 28.85
CA LEU A 104 -12.39 -11.41 30.11
C LEU A 104 -11.80 -10.33 31.01
N LEU A 105 -10.47 -10.18 31.05
CA LEU A 105 -9.81 -9.08 31.75
C LEU A 105 -10.21 -7.72 31.17
N LEU A 106 -10.23 -7.59 29.85
CA LEU A 106 -10.64 -6.36 29.19
C LEU A 106 -12.11 -6.04 29.46
N LEU A 107 -13.00 -7.04 29.46
CA LEU A 107 -14.41 -6.83 29.81
C LEU A 107 -14.57 -6.31 31.25
N GLU A 108 -13.79 -6.83 32.21
CA GLU A 108 -13.81 -6.33 33.60
C GLU A 108 -13.35 -4.87 33.69
N GLU A 109 -12.32 -4.48 32.93
CA GLU A 109 -11.87 -3.09 32.89
C GLU A 109 -12.92 -2.14 32.32
N LEU A 110 -13.78 -2.64 31.41
CA LEU A 110 -14.86 -1.88 30.78
C LEU A 110 -16.12 -1.79 31.63
N GLU A 111 -16.28 -2.65 32.64
CA GLU A 111 -17.48 -2.68 33.50
C GLU A 111 -17.77 -1.33 34.17
N LYS A 112 -16.73 -0.51 34.37
CA LYS A 112 -16.86 0.84 34.94
C LYS A 112 -17.47 1.86 33.98
N ASP A 113 -17.27 1.67 32.68
CA ASP A 113 -17.55 2.66 31.64
C ASP A 113 -18.70 2.23 30.70
N VAL A 114 -19.09 0.95 30.73
CA VAL A 114 -19.97 0.32 29.75
C VAL A 114 -21.13 -0.43 30.43
N PRO A 115 -22.38 -0.32 29.93
CA PRO A 115 -23.52 -1.07 30.49
C PRO A 115 -23.36 -2.58 30.39
N PHE A 116 -23.86 -3.31 31.40
CA PHE A 116 -23.81 -4.78 31.45
C PHE A 116 -24.41 -5.46 30.21
N VAL A 117 -25.47 -4.89 29.63
CA VAL A 117 -26.11 -5.40 28.41
C VAL A 117 -25.11 -5.48 27.26
N VAL A 118 -24.26 -4.46 27.12
CA VAL A 118 -23.23 -4.38 26.08
C VAL A 118 -22.12 -5.39 26.33
N LEU A 119 -21.67 -5.53 27.58
CA LEU A 119 -20.64 -6.52 27.94
C LEU A 119 -21.11 -7.96 27.68
N LYS A 120 -22.38 -8.24 27.98
CA LYS A 120 -22.99 -9.54 27.72
C LYS A 120 -23.01 -9.87 26.23
N GLU A 121 -23.43 -8.92 25.39
CA GLU A 121 -23.49 -9.14 23.94
C GLU A 121 -22.09 -9.26 23.31
N LEU A 122 -21.10 -8.50 23.81
CA LEU A 122 -19.70 -8.65 23.41
C LEU A 122 -19.15 -10.03 23.78
N TYR A 123 -19.50 -10.54 24.96
CA TYR A 123 -19.11 -11.88 25.39
C TYR A 123 -19.79 -12.98 24.57
N GLU A 124 -21.10 -12.86 24.30
CA GLU A 124 -21.82 -13.78 23.41
C GLU A 124 -21.20 -13.82 22.00
N ALA A 125 -20.80 -12.65 21.45
CA ALA A 125 -20.09 -12.59 20.18
C ALA A 125 -18.71 -13.25 20.23
N PHE A 126 -17.99 -13.12 21.35
CA PHE A 126 -16.71 -13.81 21.53
C PHE A 126 -16.89 -15.34 21.58
N GLU A 127 -17.87 -15.83 22.36
CA GLU A 127 -18.16 -17.27 22.46
C GLU A 127 -18.53 -17.85 21.08
N ASP A 128 -19.39 -17.17 20.32
CA ASP A 128 -19.83 -17.64 19.00
C ASP A 128 -18.68 -17.72 17.98
N ASN A 129 -17.66 -16.85 18.07
CA ASN A 129 -16.53 -16.84 17.15
C ASN A 129 -15.41 -17.84 17.52
N HIS A 130 -15.23 -18.16 18.81
CA HIS A 130 -14.07 -18.91 19.30
C HIS A 130 -14.40 -20.25 19.97
N LEU A 131 -15.57 -20.40 20.58
CA LEU A 131 -15.96 -21.59 21.34
C LEU A 131 -16.97 -22.39 20.52
N LEU A 132 -16.45 -23.31 19.69
CA LEU A 132 -17.11 -24.19 18.70
C LEU A 132 -18.32 -25.06 19.20
N HIS A 133 -19.02 -24.70 20.27
CA HIS A 133 -20.01 -25.56 20.93
C HIS A 133 -21.49 -25.27 20.66
N ARG A 134 -21.84 -24.33 19.78
CA ARG A 134 -23.21 -24.27 19.25
C ARG A 134 -23.24 -24.72 17.81
N LYS A 135 -24.01 -25.78 17.56
CA LYS A 135 -24.40 -26.29 16.24
C LYS A 135 -24.55 -25.10 15.29
N GLN A 136 -23.67 -25.07 14.30
CA GLN A 136 -23.75 -24.34 13.05
C GLN A 136 -25.14 -23.72 12.84
N ARG A 137 -25.36 -22.52 13.38
CA ARG A 137 -26.58 -21.77 13.13
C ARG A 137 -26.31 -21.04 11.82
N ASP A 138 -27.03 -21.46 10.79
CA ASP A 138 -27.03 -20.94 9.43
C ASP A 138 -26.51 -19.51 9.33
N GLY A 139 -25.35 -19.32 8.67
CA GLY A 139 -24.92 -18.16 7.87
C GLY A 139 -25.24 -16.74 8.34
N SER A 140 -25.70 -16.52 9.56
CA SER A 140 -26.22 -15.23 9.99
C SER A 140 -25.04 -14.39 10.42
N VAL A 141 -24.77 -13.33 9.66
CA VAL A 141 -23.86 -12.25 10.07
C VAL A 141 -24.37 -11.76 11.42
N GLN A 142 -23.65 -12.09 12.49
CA GLN A 142 -23.94 -11.56 13.81
C GLN A 142 -23.89 -10.04 13.69
N LYS A 143 -24.95 -9.37 14.10
CA LYS A 143 -25.06 -7.90 14.07
C LYS A 143 -25.23 -7.46 15.51
N PHE A 144 -24.37 -6.55 15.94
CA PHE A 144 -24.53 -5.92 17.23
C PHE A 144 -25.83 -5.11 17.29
N GLY A 145 -26.50 -5.14 18.44
CA GLY A 145 -27.63 -4.30 18.75
C GLY A 145 -27.27 -2.82 18.67
N VAL A 146 -28.29 -1.97 18.51
CA VAL A 146 -28.11 -0.52 18.38
C VAL A 146 -27.39 0.07 19.60
N GLU A 147 -27.68 -0.44 20.80
CA GLU A 147 -27.06 0.02 22.04
C GLU A 147 -25.55 -0.29 22.09
N VAL A 148 -25.15 -1.51 21.69
CA VAL A 148 -23.74 -1.90 21.57
C VAL A 148 -23.04 -1.03 20.55
N MET A 149 -23.62 -0.89 19.35
CA MET A 149 -23.04 -0.06 18.29
C MET A 149 -22.83 1.39 18.75
N SER A 150 -23.83 1.99 19.42
CA SER A 150 -23.71 3.36 19.95
C SER A 150 -22.65 3.48 21.04
N THR A 151 -22.46 2.44 21.84
CA THR A 151 -21.48 2.42 22.93
C THR A 151 -20.06 2.24 22.38
N LEU A 152 -19.88 1.34 21.41
CA LEU A 152 -18.61 1.19 20.70
C LEU A 152 -18.24 2.47 19.94
N GLN A 153 -19.21 3.16 19.34
CA GLN A 153 -18.99 4.48 18.73
C GLN A 153 -18.56 5.54 19.76
N LYS A 154 -19.14 5.56 20.96
CA LYS A 154 -18.66 6.45 22.05
C LYS A 154 -17.24 6.08 22.50
N MET A 155 -16.93 4.78 22.56
CA MET A 155 -15.59 4.30 22.92
C MET A 155 -14.54 4.65 21.87
N LEU A 156 -14.88 4.79 20.58
CA LEU A 156 -13.96 5.31 19.56
C LEU A 156 -13.45 6.71 19.93
N LEU A 157 -14.31 7.53 20.51
CA LEU A 157 -13.98 8.90 20.91
C LEU A 157 -13.17 8.94 22.22
N GLN A 158 -13.52 8.09 23.18
CA GLN A 158 -12.96 8.14 24.54
C GLN A 158 -11.72 7.26 24.75
N ALA A 159 -11.70 6.07 24.16
CA ALA A 159 -10.66 5.07 24.39
C ALA A 159 -10.43 4.18 23.13
N PRO A 160 -9.94 4.76 22.01
CA PRO A 160 -9.85 4.06 20.73
C PRO A 160 -8.93 2.83 20.77
N ARG A 161 -7.85 2.87 21.56
CA ARG A 161 -6.93 1.73 21.72
C ARG A 161 -7.59 0.54 22.42
N LYS A 162 -8.39 0.79 23.45
CA LYS A 162 -9.12 -0.28 24.15
C LYS A 162 -10.13 -0.93 23.22
N LEU A 163 -10.86 -0.13 22.46
CA LEU A 163 -11.79 -0.65 21.46
C LEU A 163 -11.07 -1.48 20.39
N GLN A 164 -9.92 -1.02 19.91
CA GLN A 164 -9.12 -1.79 18.96
C GLN A 164 -8.74 -3.16 19.54
N SER A 165 -8.26 -3.23 20.78
CA SER A 165 -7.94 -4.51 21.43
C SER A 165 -9.15 -5.45 21.53
N ILE A 166 -10.33 -4.95 21.89
CA ILE A 166 -11.58 -5.74 21.94
C ILE A 166 -11.92 -6.28 20.55
N LEU A 167 -11.89 -5.41 19.54
CA LEU A 167 -12.22 -5.77 18.17
C LEU A 167 -11.18 -6.70 17.52
N GLU A 168 -9.92 -6.64 17.94
CA GLU A 168 -8.86 -7.57 17.54
C GLU A 168 -9.05 -8.94 18.21
N LEU A 169 -9.43 -8.99 19.49
CA LEU A 169 -9.69 -10.24 20.21
C LEU A 169 -10.98 -10.92 19.76
N LEU A 170 -11.98 -10.17 19.29
CA LEU A 170 -13.19 -10.70 18.65
C LEU A 170 -12.92 -11.27 17.24
N GLN A 171 -11.79 -10.93 16.62
CA GLN A 171 -11.42 -11.49 15.32
C GLN A 171 -10.81 -12.88 15.48
N ARG A 172 -11.31 -13.81 14.66
CA ARG A 172 -10.77 -15.18 14.59
C ARG A 172 -9.34 -15.20 14.05
N ASP A 173 -8.52 -16.12 14.57
CA ASP A 173 -7.13 -16.30 14.13
C ASP A 173 -7.05 -16.72 12.66
N PRO A 174 -6.16 -16.11 11.85
CA PRO A 174 -6.00 -16.47 10.45
C PRO A 174 -5.31 -17.82 10.23
N VAL A 175 -4.62 -18.36 11.24
CA VAL A 175 -3.80 -19.59 11.12
C VAL A 175 -4.66 -20.86 11.00
N GLU A 176 -5.92 -20.83 11.46
CA GLU A 176 -6.82 -22.00 11.44
C GLU A 176 -7.79 -22.02 10.25
N CYS A 177 -7.81 -21.00 9.39
CA CYS A 177 -8.78 -20.88 8.30
C CYS A 177 -8.14 -21.15 6.92
N SER A 178 -8.17 -22.40 6.48
CA SER A 178 -8.01 -22.78 5.06
C SER A 178 -9.35 -22.89 4.31
N SER A 179 -10.45 -22.42 4.90
CA SER A 179 -11.76 -22.41 4.26
C SER A 179 -12.36 -21.01 4.30
N SER A 180 -13.07 -20.67 3.21
CA SER A 180 -13.70 -19.40 2.85
C SER A 180 -14.85 -18.97 3.79
N VAL A 181 -14.74 -19.24 5.08
CA VAL A 181 -15.76 -18.89 6.06
C VAL A 181 -15.68 -17.40 6.31
N VAL A 182 -16.73 -16.72 5.87
CA VAL A 182 -17.08 -15.32 6.08
C VAL A 182 -16.49 -14.81 7.39
N GLN A 183 -15.40 -14.03 7.29
CA GLN A 183 -14.92 -13.23 8.40
C GLN A 183 -16.09 -12.36 8.85
N SER A 184 -16.46 -12.46 10.12
CA SER A 184 -17.53 -11.66 10.69
C SER A 184 -17.12 -10.17 10.59
N GLY A 185 -17.76 -9.43 9.67
CA GLY A 185 -17.50 -8.00 9.44
C GLY A 185 -17.89 -7.07 10.61
N LEU A 186 -18.12 -7.64 11.80
CA LEU A 186 -18.48 -6.97 13.05
C LEU A 186 -17.60 -5.74 13.37
N PRO A 187 -16.25 -5.86 13.44
CA PRO A 187 -15.41 -4.71 13.77
C PRO A 187 -15.43 -3.65 12.66
N GLN A 188 -15.43 -4.07 11.39
CA GLN A 188 -15.43 -3.15 10.24
C GLN A 188 -16.72 -2.32 10.18
N ASN A 189 -17.88 -2.92 10.48
CA ASN A 189 -19.17 -2.23 10.52
C ASN A 189 -19.22 -1.08 11.51
N VAL A 190 -18.59 -1.22 12.68
CA VAL A 190 -18.55 -0.18 13.72
C VAL A 190 -17.82 1.06 13.21
N PHE A 191 -16.62 0.86 12.63
CA PHE A 191 -15.83 1.94 12.06
C PHE A 191 -16.50 2.56 10.82
N VAL A 192 -17.05 1.73 9.91
CA VAL A 192 -17.72 2.23 8.70
C VAL A 192 -18.96 3.05 9.06
N GLY A 193 -19.79 2.58 9.99
CA GLY A 193 -20.95 3.30 10.48
C GLY A 193 -20.56 4.63 11.13
N PHE A 194 -19.56 4.62 12.01
CA PHE A 194 -19.01 5.84 12.62
C PHE A 194 -18.53 6.85 11.56
N LEU A 195 -17.74 6.40 10.58
CA LEU A 195 -17.23 7.27 9.53
C LEU A 195 -18.37 7.88 8.69
N TRP A 196 -19.42 7.12 8.38
CA TRP A 196 -20.60 7.65 7.70
C TRP A 196 -21.31 8.72 8.51
N ASP A 197 -21.47 8.52 9.82
CA ASP A 197 -22.13 9.49 10.68
C ASP A 197 -21.28 10.76 10.88
N SER A 198 -19.97 10.62 11.04
CA SER A 198 -19.03 11.75 11.06
C SER A 198 -19.02 12.51 9.74
N LEU A 199 -19.09 11.82 8.58
CA LEU A 199 -19.20 12.48 7.27
C LEU A 199 -20.52 13.21 7.08
N LYS A 200 -21.65 12.63 7.51
CA LYS A 200 -22.94 13.32 7.50
C LYS A 200 -22.91 14.55 8.39
N SER A 201 -22.29 14.46 9.57
CA SER A 201 -22.09 15.60 10.47
C SER A 201 -21.25 16.68 9.79
N LEU A 202 -20.14 16.30 9.17
CA LEU A 202 -19.28 17.22 8.44
C LEU A 202 -20.01 17.93 7.29
N LYS A 203 -20.79 17.20 6.49
CA LYS A 203 -21.61 17.78 5.42
C LYS A 203 -22.66 18.76 5.94
N ARG A 204 -23.25 18.50 7.11
CA ARG A 204 -24.17 19.44 7.76
C ARG A 204 -23.44 20.70 8.24
N LEU A 205 -22.23 20.56 8.77
CA LEU A 205 -21.40 21.68 9.16
C LEU A 205 -20.94 22.50 7.95
N GLN A 206 -20.69 21.89 6.80
CA GLN A 206 -20.36 22.59 5.55
C GLN A 206 -21.49 23.52 5.06
N LEU A 207 -22.74 23.28 5.47
CA LEU A 207 -23.87 24.19 5.18
C LEU A 207 -23.89 25.43 6.10
N ASN A 208 -23.12 25.43 7.20
CA ASN A 208 -23.08 26.47 8.22
C ASN A 208 -21.63 26.92 8.53
N PRO A 209 -21.11 27.98 7.89
CA PRO A 209 -19.69 28.36 7.97
C PRO A 209 -19.21 28.69 9.40
N GLU A 210 -20.05 29.32 10.24
CA GLU A 210 -19.68 29.67 11.62
C GLU A 210 -19.45 28.45 12.54
N LEU A 211 -20.22 27.36 12.33
CA LEU A 211 -20.06 26.12 13.08
C LEU A 211 -18.92 25.27 12.53
N LEU A 212 -18.65 25.37 11.22
CA LEU A 212 -17.55 24.66 10.56
C LEU A 212 -16.19 25.08 11.13
N GLU A 213 -15.97 26.38 11.37
CA GLU A 213 -14.71 26.86 11.97
C GLU A 213 -14.52 26.38 13.42
N ARG A 214 -15.61 26.24 14.18
CA ARG A 214 -15.57 25.85 15.60
C ARG A 214 -15.47 24.34 15.81
N GLU A 215 -16.17 23.55 15.00
CA GLU A 215 -16.37 22.11 15.23
C GLU A 215 -15.83 21.23 14.09
N GLY A 216 -15.57 21.79 12.91
CA GLY A 216 -15.10 21.05 11.74
C GLY A 216 -13.77 20.34 11.96
N ASN A 217 -12.82 20.96 12.68
CA ASN A 217 -11.53 20.34 13.00
C ASN A 217 -11.69 19.14 13.94
N LYS A 218 -12.63 19.18 14.88
CA LYS A 218 -12.88 18.06 15.81
C LYS A 218 -13.43 16.85 15.06
N VAL A 219 -14.43 17.07 14.19
CA VAL A 219 -15.00 16.01 13.36
C VAL A 219 -13.97 15.46 12.37
N ALA A 220 -13.09 16.31 11.84
CA ALA A 220 -11.99 15.87 10.99
C ALA A 220 -10.99 14.97 11.75
N ASP A 221 -10.60 15.34 12.97
CA ASP A 221 -9.71 14.54 13.81
C ASP A 221 -10.35 13.20 14.21
N GLU A 222 -11.66 13.16 14.46
CA GLU A 222 -12.42 11.93 14.68
C GLU A 222 -12.36 10.99 13.47
N ILE A 223 -12.52 11.53 12.26
CA ILE A 223 -12.40 10.77 11.00
C ILE A 223 -10.97 10.23 10.85
N TYR A 224 -9.94 11.05 11.09
CA TYR A 224 -8.54 10.59 11.01
C TYR A 224 -8.23 9.48 12.01
N ASN A 225 -8.70 9.62 13.25
CA ASN A 225 -8.52 8.61 14.28
C ASN A 225 -9.20 7.29 13.89
N ALA A 226 -10.46 7.33 13.45
CA ALA A 226 -11.16 6.12 13.00
C ALA A 226 -10.48 5.46 11.78
N MET A 227 -10.04 6.27 10.80
CA MET A 227 -9.30 5.79 9.63
C MET A 227 -7.93 5.20 9.97
N SER A 228 -7.26 5.71 11.00
CA SER A 228 -5.98 5.17 11.49
C SER A 228 -6.10 3.82 12.21
N MET A 229 -7.30 3.47 12.67
CA MET A 229 -7.58 2.22 13.38
C MET A 229 -8.20 1.14 12.49
N LEU A 230 -9.00 1.52 11.48
CA LEU A 230 -9.69 0.59 10.57
C LEU A 230 -8.73 -0.37 9.85
N ASN A 231 -8.68 -1.64 10.25
CA ASN A 231 -7.86 -2.66 9.60
C ASN A 231 -8.70 -3.48 8.61
N LEU A 232 -8.37 -3.38 7.32
CA LEU A 232 -9.03 -4.15 6.26
C LEU A 232 -8.15 -5.35 5.89
N LYS A 233 -8.57 -6.55 6.33
CA LYS A 233 -8.13 -7.81 5.73
C LYS A 233 -9.14 -8.15 4.63
N MET A 234 -8.63 -8.45 3.44
CA MET A 234 -9.41 -8.58 2.20
C MET A 234 -10.57 -9.58 2.34
N ASP A 235 -11.80 -9.08 2.39
CA ASP A 235 -12.95 -9.41 1.54
C ASP A 235 -14.31 -9.22 2.26
N ASN A 236 -15.33 -8.95 1.44
CA ASN A 236 -16.79 -8.86 1.70
C ASN A 236 -17.46 -7.47 1.76
N GLN A 237 -16.74 -6.35 1.99
CA GLN A 237 -17.35 -4.99 2.08
C GLN A 237 -16.86 -3.99 1.03
N THR A 238 -16.33 -4.47 -0.09
CA THR A 238 -15.68 -3.62 -1.10
C THR A 238 -16.59 -2.56 -1.70
N ARG A 239 -17.91 -2.79 -1.81
CA ARG A 239 -18.86 -1.80 -2.37
C ARG A 239 -19.14 -0.63 -1.42
N GLU A 240 -19.47 -0.92 -0.16
CA GLU A 240 -19.77 0.11 0.84
C GLU A 240 -18.52 0.93 1.17
N LEU A 241 -17.36 0.28 1.26
CA LEU A 241 -16.08 0.94 1.47
C LEU A 241 -15.66 1.82 0.27
N ARG A 242 -15.96 1.41 -0.97
CA ARG A 242 -15.75 2.26 -2.15
C ARG A 242 -16.60 3.52 -2.11
N LEU A 243 -17.88 3.40 -1.75
CA LEU A 243 -18.76 4.55 -1.58
C LEU A 243 -18.25 5.49 -0.48
N LEU A 244 -17.83 4.94 0.66
CA LEU A 244 -17.23 5.72 1.73
C LEU A 244 -15.96 6.46 1.27
N CYS A 245 -15.08 5.80 0.52
CA CYS A 245 -13.88 6.44 -0.05
C CYS A 245 -14.24 7.57 -1.03
N ARG A 246 -15.28 7.38 -1.85
CA ARG A 246 -15.77 8.41 -2.79
C ARG A 246 -16.25 9.64 -2.04
N GLU A 247 -17.05 9.44 -0.99
CA GLU A 247 -17.59 10.50 -0.15
C GLU A 247 -16.52 11.21 0.69
N LEU A 248 -15.51 10.48 1.18
CA LEU A 248 -14.34 11.07 1.83
C LEU A 248 -13.56 11.99 0.88
N LEU A 249 -13.38 11.55 -0.38
CA LEU A 249 -12.74 12.36 -1.42
C LEU A 249 -13.57 13.59 -1.78
N ASP A 250 -14.91 13.47 -1.83
CA ASP A 250 -15.81 14.63 -2.02
C ASP A 250 -15.66 15.64 -0.90
N ALA A 251 -15.63 15.17 0.34
CA ALA A 251 -15.43 16.03 1.49
C ALA A 251 -14.03 16.68 1.49
N CYS A 252 -12.98 15.99 1.04
CA CYS A 252 -11.61 16.56 0.97
C CYS A 252 -11.46 17.62 -0.14
N TRP A 253 -12.17 17.48 -1.25
CA TRP A 253 -12.05 18.39 -2.41
C TRP A 253 -12.94 19.64 -2.33
N PHE A 254 -13.65 19.82 -1.22
CA PHE A 254 -14.43 21.03 -0.96
C PHE A 254 -13.52 22.20 -0.55
N GLU A 255 -13.70 23.38 -1.15
CA GLU A 255 -12.77 24.53 -1.06
C GLU A 255 -12.50 25.05 0.37
N GLN A 256 -13.40 24.77 1.33
CA GLN A 256 -13.26 25.12 2.75
C GLN A 256 -13.31 23.91 3.68
N SER A 257 -12.84 22.76 3.20
CA SER A 257 -12.88 21.54 4.01
C SER A 257 -11.86 21.55 5.15
N PRO A 258 -12.25 21.18 6.38
CA PRO A 258 -11.30 20.88 7.45
C PRO A 258 -10.56 19.55 7.19
N LEU A 259 -11.04 18.69 6.28
CA LEU A 259 -10.38 17.46 5.89
C LEU A 259 -9.31 17.72 4.83
N ARG A 260 -8.06 17.53 5.22
CA ARG A 260 -6.88 17.45 4.35
C ARG A 260 -6.65 16.04 3.84
N GLU A 261 -6.46 15.93 2.53
CA GLU A 261 -6.19 14.66 1.85
C GLU A 261 -4.86 14.01 2.30
N GLU A 262 -3.81 14.83 2.52
CA GLU A 262 -2.49 14.33 2.97
C GLU A 262 -2.55 13.63 4.32
N ARG A 263 -3.30 14.21 5.27
CA ARG A 263 -3.52 13.59 6.58
C ARG A 263 -4.31 12.29 6.46
N LEU A 264 -5.33 12.27 5.60
CA LEU A 264 -6.11 11.06 5.35
C LEU A 264 -5.21 9.93 4.83
N LEU A 265 -4.37 10.23 3.84
CA LEU A 265 -3.41 9.27 3.29
C LEU A 265 -2.40 8.80 4.33
N SER A 266 -1.92 9.69 5.20
CA SER A 266 -1.03 9.32 6.31
C SER A 266 -1.66 8.29 7.27
N CYS A 267 -2.98 8.38 7.51
CA CYS A 267 -3.71 7.41 8.33
C CYS A 267 -3.88 6.04 7.63
N MET A 268 -3.91 6.03 6.29
CA MET A 268 -4.10 4.83 5.47
C MET A 268 -2.79 4.08 5.18
N LEU A 269 -1.63 4.73 5.28
CA LEU A 269 -0.31 4.14 5.07
C LEU A 269 0.09 3.26 6.26
N ARG A 270 -0.08 1.94 6.14
CA ARG A 270 0.26 0.97 7.21
C ARG A 270 1.28 -0.07 6.73
N LYS A 271 2.16 -0.50 7.66
CA LYS A 271 3.24 -1.47 7.42
C LYS A 271 2.77 -2.90 7.07
N GLY A 272 1.48 -3.23 7.25
CA GLY A 272 0.98 -4.60 7.12
C GLY A 272 -0.26 -4.79 6.23
N SER A 273 -0.83 -3.74 5.65
CA SER A 273 -2.03 -3.85 4.80
C SER A 273 -2.12 -2.69 3.80
N HIS A 274 -2.03 -3.00 2.50
CA HIS A 274 -2.20 -2.01 1.42
C HIS A 274 -3.61 -1.98 0.82
N ALA A 275 -4.51 -2.85 1.30
CA ALA A 275 -5.87 -3.02 0.77
C ALA A 275 -6.72 -1.74 0.80
N LEU A 276 -6.63 -0.98 1.89
CA LEU A 276 -7.37 0.28 2.03
C LEU A 276 -6.81 1.34 1.09
N LEU A 277 -5.48 1.47 1.03
CA LEU A 277 -4.80 2.42 0.16
C LEU A 277 -5.06 2.11 -1.33
N SER A 278 -5.08 0.83 -1.73
CA SER A 278 -5.39 0.45 -3.10
C SER A 278 -6.85 0.73 -3.45
N LEU A 279 -7.79 0.48 -2.52
CA LEU A 279 -9.19 0.83 -2.71
C LEU A 279 -9.38 2.34 -2.88
N PHE A 280 -8.79 3.12 -1.97
CA PHE A 280 -8.83 4.58 -2.02
C PHE A 280 -8.19 5.11 -3.32
N GLY A 281 -7.02 4.58 -3.69
CA GLY A 281 -6.35 4.90 -4.94
C GLY A 281 -7.22 4.62 -6.17
N SER A 282 -7.90 3.47 -6.21
CA SER A 282 -8.80 3.16 -7.33
C SER A 282 -9.94 4.18 -7.49
N VAL A 283 -10.56 4.59 -6.38
CA VAL A 283 -11.65 5.60 -6.39
C VAL A 283 -11.10 7.00 -6.73
N PHE A 284 -9.90 7.34 -6.23
CA PHE A 284 -9.21 8.57 -6.58
C PHE A 284 -9.00 8.68 -8.11
N ILE A 285 -8.53 7.61 -8.74
CA ILE A 285 -8.33 7.57 -10.19
C ILE A 285 -9.64 7.67 -10.97
N GLU A 286 -10.70 6.97 -10.56
CA GLU A 286 -12.03 7.10 -11.18
C GLU A 286 -12.50 8.55 -11.19
N LYS A 287 -12.41 9.21 -10.03
CA LYS A 287 -12.91 10.57 -9.85
C LYS A 287 -12.05 11.61 -10.57
N MET A 288 -10.74 11.40 -10.63
CA MET A 288 -9.85 12.22 -11.46
C MET A 288 -10.19 12.07 -12.94
N LYS A 289 -10.46 10.85 -13.44
CA LYS A 289 -10.92 10.63 -14.81
C LYS A 289 -12.23 11.36 -15.07
N GLU A 290 -13.19 11.29 -14.16
CA GLU A 290 -14.45 12.04 -14.24
C GLU A 290 -14.19 13.55 -14.40
N LYS A 291 -13.34 14.14 -13.54
CA LYS A 291 -12.96 15.57 -13.64
C LYS A 291 -12.29 15.93 -14.98
N LEU A 292 -11.33 15.12 -15.43
CA LEU A 292 -10.62 15.36 -16.70
C LEU A 292 -11.53 15.18 -17.92
N LEU A 293 -12.52 14.27 -17.84
CA LEU A 293 -13.53 14.08 -18.88
C LEU A 293 -14.55 15.22 -18.89
N SER A 294 -14.94 15.76 -17.74
CA SER A 294 -15.81 16.94 -17.65
C SER A 294 -15.18 18.22 -18.19
N GLN A 295 -13.84 18.30 -18.25
CA GLN A 295 -13.12 19.41 -18.88
C GLN A 295 -13.11 19.35 -20.42
N LYS A 296 -13.50 18.22 -21.04
CA LYS A 296 -13.71 18.17 -22.49
C LYS A 296 -15.09 18.75 -22.83
N SER A 297 -15.10 19.81 -23.64
CA SER A 297 -16.31 20.35 -24.26
C SER A 297 -17.10 19.26 -25.03
N PRO A 298 -18.45 19.29 -25.02
CA PRO A 298 -19.26 18.31 -25.73
C PRO A 298 -19.27 18.64 -27.22
N GLY A 299 -18.25 18.19 -27.96
CA GLY A 299 -18.14 18.60 -29.36
C GLY A 299 -16.85 18.22 -30.06
N LYS A 300 -16.38 16.98 -29.92
CA LYS A 300 -15.59 16.28 -30.94
C LYS A 300 -15.46 14.81 -30.56
N GLY A 301 -15.55 13.96 -31.58
CA GLY A 301 -15.85 12.54 -31.51
C GLY A 301 -15.12 11.76 -30.41
N THR A 302 -15.83 10.77 -29.88
CA THR A 302 -15.29 9.65 -29.12
C THR A 302 -14.02 9.11 -29.77
N PRO A 303 -12.86 9.13 -29.10
CA PRO A 303 -11.80 8.20 -29.43
C PRO A 303 -12.18 6.84 -28.82
N GLU A 304 -12.15 5.79 -29.63
CA GLU A 304 -12.57 4.42 -29.29
C GLU A 304 -11.71 3.73 -28.23
N HIS A 305 -10.71 4.41 -27.66
CA HIS A 305 -10.03 3.97 -26.44
C HIS A 305 -9.64 5.18 -25.57
N PRO A 306 -10.05 5.26 -24.29
CA PRO A 306 -9.37 6.13 -23.33
C PRO A 306 -8.07 5.44 -22.92
N ASP A 307 -7.11 5.42 -23.84
CA ASP A 307 -5.82 4.75 -23.73
C ASP A 307 -4.97 5.36 -22.62
N ALA A 308 -4.19 4.51 -21.95
CA ALA A 308 -3.22 4.90 -20.92
C ALA A 308 -2.36 6.12 -21.32
N GLU A 309 -2.10 6.29 -22.61
CA GLU A 309 -1.49 7.46 -23.24
C GLU A 309 -2.15 8.79 -22.83
N TRP A 310 -3.48 8.92 -22.96
CA TRP A 310 -4.16 10.18 -22.62
C TRP A 310 -4.07 10.50 -21.12
N ILE A 311 -4.07 9.47 -20.28
CA ILE A 311 -3.95 9.61 -18.83
C ILE A 311 -2.53 10.03 -18.47
N VAL A 312 -1.51 9.39 -19.04
CA VAL A 312 -0.10 9.76 -18.85
C VAL A 312 0.16 11.20 -19.34
N MET A 313 -0.43 11.58 -20.47
CA MET A 313 -0.41 12.96 -20.93
C MET A 313 -1.07 13.91 -19.93
N ALA A 314 -2.30 13.67 -19.50
CA ALA A 314 -2.96 14.55 -18.55
C ALA A 314 -2.20 14.69 -17.22
N LEU A 315 -1.53 13.63 -16.76
CA LEU A 315 -0.79 13.62 -15.50
C LEU A 315 0.49 14.46 -15.53
N PHE A 316 1.26 14.41 -16.62
CA PHE A 316 2.60 15.02 -16.67
C PHE A 316 2.67 16.34 -17.45
N LEU A 317 1.54 16.79 -18.02
CA LEU A 317 1.47 18.05 -18.76
C LEU A 317 1.07 19.26 -17.90
N ASP A 318 0.51 19.03 -16.72
CA ASP A 318 0.10 20.10 -15.78
C ASP A 318 1.27 20.62 -14.94
N HIS A 319 1.19 21.89 -14.53
CA HIS A 319 2.25 22.63 -13.84
C HIS A 319 2.45 22.27 -12.35
N GLU A 320 1.51 21.54 -11.72
CA GLU A 320 1.59 21.17 -10.30
C GLU A 320 2.26 19.80 -10.09
N GLN A 321 3.60 19.81 -10.15
CA GLN A 321 4.48 18.64 -10.05
C GLN A 321 4.12 17.68 -8.89
N ALA A 322 3.76 18.20 -7.72
CA ALA A 322 3.42 17.38 -6.55
C ALA A 322 2.10 16.60 -6.71
N TYR A 323 1.08 17.21 -7.32
CA TYR A 323 -0.21 16.57 -7.56
C TYR A 323 -0.11 15.52 -8.68
N SER A 324 0.63 15.84 -9.74
CA SER A 324 0.93 14.96 -10.87
C SER A 324 1.56 13.64 -10.43
N TRP A 325 2.61 13.70 -9.60
CA TRP A 325 3.30 12.50 -9.10
C TRP A 325 2.45 11.65 -8.16
N LYS A 326 1.61 12.31 -7.34
CA LYS A 326 0.68 11.62 -6.46
C LYS A 326 -0.39 10.87 -7.26
N ALA A 327 -0.96 11.50 -8.28
CA ALA A 327 -1.94 10.88 -9.16
C ALA A 327 -1.32 9.75 -10.00
N ALA A 328 -0.08 9.93 -10.47
CA ALA A 328 0.71 8.88 -11.10
C ALA A 328 0.92 7.68 -10.17
N TYR A 329 1.31 7.91 -8.91
CA TYR A 329 1.50 6.84 -7.92
C TYR A 329 0.24 5.96 -7.77
N PHE A 330 -0.94 6.57 -7.60
CA PHE A 330 -2.19 5.79 -7.47
C PHE A 330 -2.58 5.08 -8.77
N TYR A 331 -2.29 5.68 -9.93
CA TYR A 331 -2.54 5.06 -11.22
C TYR A 331 -1.70 3.79 -11.39
N TYR A 332 -0.42 3.84 -11.07
CA TYR A 332 0.47 2.68 -11.16
C TYR A 332 0.21 1.64 -10.07
N LEU A 333 -0.16 2.06 -8.86
CA LEU A 333 -0.58 1.15 -7.78
C LEU A 333 -1.83 0.36 -8.15
N SER A 334 -2.78 0.97 -8.87
CA SER A 334 -4.02 0.31 -9.28
C SER A 334 -3.88 -0.55 -10.55
N SER A 335 -2.96 -0.19 -11.45
CA SER A 335 -2.76 -0.89 -12.72
C SER A 335 -1.77 -2.05 -12.65
N ASN A 336 -0.99 -2.16 -11.55
CA ASN A 336 0.11 -3.14 -11.40
C ASN A 336 1.18 -3.07 -12.51
N LYS A 337 1.22 -1.98 -13.28
CA LYS A 337 2.21 -1.78 -14.35
C LYS A 337 3.32 -0.83 -13.89
N HIS A 338 4.53 -1.05 -14.39
CA HIS A 338 5.64 -0.18 -14.07
C HIS A 338 5.44 1.20 -14.72
N PHE A 339 5.68 2.26 -13.96
CA PHE A 339 5.44 3.63 -14.46
C PHE A 339 6.28 3.96 -15.69
N LEU A 340 7.55 3.55 -15.68
CA LEU A 340 8.47 3.77 -16.79
C LEU A 340 8.01 3.05 -18.06
N GLU A 341 7.44 1.85 -17.93
CA GLU A 341 6.95 1.08 -19.08
C GLU A 341 5.79 1.82 -19.75
N GLN A 342 4.84 2.36 -18.97
CA GLN A 342 3.72 3.11 -19.52
C GLN A 342 4.15 4.43 -20.17
N ILE A 343 5.14 5.11 -19.59
CA ILE A 343 5.71 6.34 -20.17
C ILE A 343 6.42 6.04 -21.48
N LEU A 344 7.24 4.97 -21.52
CA LEU A 344 7.94 4.55 -22.74
C LEU A 344 6.96 4.11 -23.84
N ILE A 345 5.94 3.31 -23.51
CA ILE A 345 4.90 2.91 -24.46
C ILE A 345 4.18 4.15 -25.02
N THR A 346 3.83 5.10 -24.15
CA THR A 346 3.17 6.36 -24.55
C THR A 346 4.08 7.21 -25.45
N ALA A 347 5.37 7.32 -25.12
CA ALA A 347 6.32 8.04 -25.93
C ALA A 347 6.51 7.40 -27.32
N LEU A 348 6.56 6.06 -27.38
CA LEU A 348 6.63 5.32 -28.64
C LEU A 348 5.34 5.43 -29.47
N THR A 349 4.16 5.48 -28.85
CA THR A 349 2.90 5.72 -29.59
C THR A 349 2.82 7.13 -30.16
N LEU A 350 3.28 8.14 -29.42
CA LEU A 350 3.40 9.52 -29.92
C LEU A 350 4.38 9.63 -31.08
N LEU A 351 5.50 8.90 -31.01
CA LEU A 351 6.49 8.84 -32.07
C LEU A 351 5.93 8.20 -33.36
N LYS A 352 5.19 7.09 -33.24
CA LYS A 352 4.46 6.49 -34.38
C LYS A 352 3.43 7.42 -35.02
N ARG A 353 2.90 8.37 -34.25
CA ARG A 353 1.94 9.39 -34.71
C ARG A 353 2.61 10.68 -35.18
N GLU A 354 3.94 10.76 -35.10
CA GLU A 354 4.73 11.95 -35.43
C GLU A 354 4.35 13.22 -34.63
N ASP A 355 3.74 13.08 -33.44
CA ASP A 355 3.43 14.23 -32.57
C ASP A 355 4.63 14.61 -31.69
N PHE A 356 5.62 15.24 -32.32
CA PHE A 356 6.85 15.70 -31.66
C PHE A 356 6.61 16.80 -30.61
N SER A 357 5.49 17.54 -30.73
CA SER A 357 5.16 18.63 -29.81
C SER A 357 4.72 18.11 -28.44
N SER A 358 3.85 17.09 -28.42
CA SER A 358 3.43 16.40 -27.20
C SER A 358 4.56 15.56 -26.61
N LEU A 359 5.37 14.93 -27.46
CA LEU A 359 6.54 14.17 -27.05
C LEU A 359 7.59 15.03 -26.32
N SER A 360 7.92 16.19 -26.91
CA SER A 360 8.84 17.15 -26.29
C SER A 360 8.33 17.59 -24.92
N ARG A 361 7.03 17.90 -24.82
CA ARG A 361 6.39 18.33 -23.57
C ARG A 361 6.42 17.24 -22.48
N LEU A 362 6.14 15.98 -22.82
CA LEU A 362 6.24 14.83 -21.91
C LEU A 362 7.66 14.64 -21.38
N LEU A 363 8.65 14.80 -22.25
CA LEU A 363 10.06 14.55 -21.92
C LEU A 363 10.76 15.75 -21.28
N THR A 364 10.04 16.84 -21.03
CA THR A 364 10.59 17.96 -20.27
C THR A 364 10.82 17.59 -18.80
N GLN A 365 11.77 18.27 -18.16
CA GLN A 365 12.10 18.13 -16.74
C GLN A 365 12.65 16.73 -16.35
N GLU A 366 11.85 15.90 -15.69
CA GLU A 366 12.28 14.66 -15.03
C GLU A 366 12.54 13.50 -16.01
N PHE A 367 11.89 13.51 -17.17
CA PHE A 367 12.04 12.47 -18.20
C PHE A 367 13.05 12.84 -19.30
N SER A 368 13.79 13.93 -19.12
CA SER A 368 14.84 14.38 -20.05
C SER A 368 15.89 13.30 -20.31
N TYR A 369 16.20 12.47 -19.31
CA TYR A 369 17.14 11.35 -19.44
C TYR A 369 16.67 10.22 -20.38
N LEU A 370 15.37 10.11 -20.64
CA LEU A 370 14.82 9.04 -21.48
C LEU A 370 14.81 9.39 -22.97
N SER A 371 14.99 10.66 -23.32
CA SER A 371 15.03 11.18 -24.69
C SER A 371 15.98 10.41 -25.64
N ARG A 372 17.28 10.29 -25.30
CA ARG A 372 18.30 9.65 -26.14
C ARG A 372 18.06 8.14 -26.26
N LEU A 373 17.53 7.53 -25.20
CA LEU A 373 17.10 6.14 -25.21
C LEU A 373 15.85 5.93 -26.09
N LEU A 374 14.94 6.90 -26.13
CA LEU A 374 13.78 6.89 -27.03
C LEU A 374 14.18 7.09 -28.49
N ILE A 375 15.25 7.84 -28.78
CA ILE A 375 15.81 7.92 -30.14
C ILE A 375 16.22 6.53 -30.62
N LEU A 376 16.95 5.76 -29.79
CA LEU A 376 17.36 4.39 -30.13
C LEU A 376 16.16 3.46 -30.35
N LEU A 377 15.18 3.50 -29.45
CA LEU A 377 14.02 2.61 -29.52
C LEU A 377 13.03 3.00 -30.64
N GLY A 378 13.02 4.27 -31.02
CA GLY A 378 12.09 4.86 -31.98
C GLY A 378 12.67 5.13 -33.37
N TRP A 379 13.98 4.96 -33.59
CA TRP A 379 14.63 5.27 -34.87
C TRP A 379 14.00 4.50 -36.04
N THR A 380 13.66 3.24 -35.81
CA THR A 380 13.04 2.35 -36.79
C THR A 380 11.59 2.68 -37.11
N GLN A 381 10.99 3.64 -36.39
CA GLN A 381 9.60 4.04 -36.53
C GLN A 381 9.44 5.39 -37.24
N CYS A 382 10.53 6.04 -37.66
CA CYS A 382 10.49 7.28 -38.44
C CYS A 382 10.09 6.99 -39.89
N CYS A 383 9.07 7.67 -40.42
CA CYS A 383 8.52 7.42 -41.75
C CYS A 383 9.10 8.34 -42.84
N SER A 384 9.98 9.28 -42.50
CA SER A 384 10.57 10.26 -43.43
C SER A 384 11.90 10.83 -42.93
N LEU A 385 12.65 11.50 -43.81
CA LEU A 385 13.87 12.21 -43.41
C LEU A 385 13.54 13.42 -42.52
N GLU A 386 12.43 14.11 -42.81
CA GLU A 386 11.92 15.25 -42.05
C GLU A 386 11.50 14.83 -40.63
N SER A 387 10.84 13.67 -40.46
CA SER A 387 10.48 13.13 -39.14
C SER A 387 11.73 12.76 -38.32
N ALA A 388 12.75 12.14 -38.95
CA ALA A 388 14.02 11.84 -38.30
C ALA A 388 14.77 13.10 -37.85
N LYS A 389 14.76 14.16 -38.67
CA LYS A 389 15.32 15.47 -38.28
C LYS A 389 14.55 16.08 -37.13
N MET A 390 13.23 16.20 -37.23
CA MET A 390 12.39 16.76 -36.17
C MET A 390 12.57 15.99 -34.86
N LEU A 391 12.74 14.67 -34.90
CA LEU A 391 13.04 13.84 -33.74
C LEU A 391 14.41 14.18 -33.13
N LEU A 392 15.47 14.28 -33.93
CA LEU A 392 16.80 14.65 -33.44
C LEU A 392 16.83 16.09 -32.91
N GLU A 393 16.12 17.03 -33.53
CA GLU A 393 16.04 18.40 -33.06
C GLU A 393 15.26 18.53 -31.75
N THR A 394 14.18 17.78 -31.60
CA THR A 394 13.33 17.83 -30.40
C THR A 394 13.90 17.03 -29.23
N LEU A 395 14.59 15.91 -29.46
CA LEU A 395 15.07 15.02 -28.40
C LEU A 395 16.57 15.12 -28.11
N HIS A 396 17.40 15.54 -29.06
CA HIS A 396 18.86 15.59 -28.88
C HIS A 396 19.41 17.02 -28.78
N LYS A 397 19.00 17.93 -29.68
CA LYS A 397 19.50 19.33 -29.68
C LYS A 397 18.93 20.19 -28.54
N SER A 398 17.77 19.83 -27.99
CA SER A 398 17.09 20.55 -26.91
C SER A 398 17.65 20.27 -25.50
N GLN A 399 18.68 19.42 -25.38
CA GLN A 399 19.11 18.85 -24.10
C GLN A 399 20.39 19.43 -23.52
N GLY A 400 20.46 19.45 -22.19
CA GLY A 400 21.68 19.75 -21.43
C GLY A 400 22.74 18.64 -21.52
N PHE A 401 23.96 18.97 -21.08
CA PHE A 401 25.09 18.03 -20.97
C PHE A 401 24.86 17.04 -19.82
N TYR A 402 24.08 15.99 -20.06
CA TYR A 402 23.96 14.85 -19.14
C TYR A 402 25.12 13.86 -19.34
N ASN A 403 25.41 13.05 -18.31
CA ASN A 403 26.51 12.06 -18.25
C ASN A 403 26.31 10.84 -19.17
N ASP A 404 25.77 11.04 -20.37
CA ASP A 404 25.52 10.01 -21.37
C ASP A 404 26.42 10.25 -22.59
N SER A 405 27.74 10.19 -22.41
CA SER A 405 28.69 10.42 -23.51
C SER A 405 28.47 9.45 -24.67
N VAL A 406 28.25 8.17 -24.38
CA VAL A 406 28.06 7.14 -25.41
C VAL A 406 26.78 7.35 -26.23
N LEU A 407 25.66 7.64 -25.58
CA LEU A 407 24.39 7.91 -26.29
C LEU A 407 24.46 9.24 -27.06
N LYS A 408 25.20 10.22 -26.54
CA LYS A 408 25.46 11.47 -27.23
C LYS A 408 26.22 11.23 -28.52
N ASP A 409 27.34 10.52 -28.44
CA ASP A 409 28.22 10.24 -29.58
C ASP A 409 27.47 9.47 -30.67
N PHE A 410 26.60 8.53 -30.27
CA PHE A 410 25.74 7.82 -31.20
C PHE A 410 24.70 8.74 -31.88
N CYS A 411 24.00 9.58 -31.12
CA CYS A 411 23.02 10.52 -31.67
C CYS A 411 23.68 11.60 -32.55
N ASP A 412 24.89 12.04 -32.19
CA ASP A 412 25.73 12.93 -33.01
C ASP A 412 26.16 12.24 -34.32
N GLY A 413 26.49 10.94 -34.25
CA GLY A 413 26.76 10.10 -35.42
C GLY A 413 25.54 9.98 -36.34
N LEU A 414 24.36 9.72 -35.79
CA LEU A 414 23.10 9.68 -36.55
C LEU A 414 22.78 11.04 -37.17
N CYS A 415 22.99 12.15 -36.44
CA CYS A 415 22.81 13.50 -37.00
C CYS A 415 23.72 13.72 -38.22
N ALA A 416 25.00 13.35 -38.11
CA ALA A 416 25.95 13.46 -39.21
C ALA A 416 25.56 12.61 -40.42
N GLN A 417 25.09 11.38 -40.19
CA GLN A 417 24.62 10.49 -41.26
C GLN A 417 23.34 11.01 -41.94
N VAL A 418 22.42 11.62 -41.18
CA VAL A 418 21.22 12.28 -41.73
C VAL A 418 21.59 13.52 -42.55
N GLU A 419 22.58 14.31 -42.11
CA GLU A 419 23.14 15.44 -42.86
C GLU A 419 23.78 14.97 -44.19
N VAL A 420 24.46 13.82 -44.20
CA VAL A 420 25.02 13.20 -45.42
C VAL A 420 23.90 12.73 -46.36
N LEU A 421 22.87 12.06 -45.83
CA LEU A 421 21.71 11.61 -46.63
C LEU A 421 20.97 12.78 -47.28
N GLU A 422 20.77 13.88 -46.54
CA GLU A 422 20.19 15.10 -47.09
C GLU A 422 21.02 15.67 -48.24
N TRP A 423 22.34 15.74 -48.05
CA TRP A 423 23.22 16.24 -49.10
C TRP A 423 23.17 15.34 -50.35
N CYS A 424 23.11 14.02 -50.18
CA CYS A 424 22.91 13.09 -51.29
C CYS A 424 21.61 13.36 -52.04
N ILE A 425 20.51 13.67 -51.35
CA ILE A 425 19.23 14.04 -52.00
C ILE A 425 19.38 15.35 -52.78
N GLN A 426 20.09 16.34 -52.22
CA GLN A 426 20.28 17.65 -52.85
C GLN A 426 21.19 17.62 -54.08
N GLN A 427 22.17 16.72 -54.11
CA GLN A 427 23.13 16.59 -55.23
C GLN A 427 22.67 15.64 -56.33
N ASN A 428 21.67 14.79 -56.07
CA ASN A 428 21.12 13.90 -57.08
C ASN A 428 20.10 14.60 -57.97
N SER A 429 20.29 14.48 -59.28
CA SER A 429 19.39 14.99 -60.30
C SER A 429 18.16 14.10 -60.54
N ASN A 430 18.18 12.85 -60.07
CA ASN A 430 17.06 11.90 -60.16
C ASN A 430 16.39 11.72 -58.79
N CYS A 431 15.05 11.77 -58.75
CA CYS A 431 14.29 11.52 -57.52
C CYS A 431 14.53 10.08 -57.03
N ILE A 432 15.12 9.96 -55.84
CA ILE A 432 15.29 8.67 -55.15
C ILE A 432 13.93 8.23 -54.59
N PRO A 433 13.50 6.97 -54.79
CA PRO A 433 12.26 6.47 -54.20
C PRO A 433 12.31 6.49 -52.67
N GLU A 434 11.27 7.01 -52.02
CA GLU A 434 11.16 7.12 -50.56
C GLU A 434 11.41 5.79 -49.84
N ASN A 435 10.99 4.66 -50.41
CA ASN A 435 11.20 3.33 -49.83
C ASN A 435 12.69 2.94 -49.71
N ILE A 436 13.52 3.36 -50.68
CA ILE A 436 14.97 3.10 -50.66
C ILE A 436 15.63 4.02 -49.63
N LEU A 437 15.17 5.26 -49.54
CA LEU A 437 15.63 6.22 -48.55
C LEU A 437 15.35 5.74 -47.12
N LEU A 438 14.16 5.19 -46.88
CA LEU A 438 13.75 4.63 -45.58
C LEU A 438 14.54 3.36 -45.23
N GLN A 439 14.79 2.49 -46.22
CA GLN A 439 15.64 1.31 -46.00
C GLN A 439 17.07 1.70 -45.61
N HIS A 440 17.63 2.75 -46.21
CA HIS A 440 18.93 3.29 -45.83
C HIS A 440 18.89 4.01 -44.48
N LEU A 441 17.82 4.74 -44.16
CA LEU A 441 17.64 5.42 -42.87
C LEU A 441 17.52 4.42 -41.70
N HIS A 442 16.81 3.30 -41.89
CA HIS A 442 16.70 2.24 -40.88
C HIS A 442 17.95 1.34 -40.76
N SER A 443 18.89 1.42 -41.71
CA SER A 443 20.14 0.64 -41.72
C SER A 443 21.40 1.48 -41.45
N LEU A 444 21.23 2.72 -40.99
CA LEU A 444 22.30 3.68 -40.68
C LEU A 444 23.35 3.15 -39.68
N GLU A 445 22.96 2.23 -38.81
CA GLU A 445 23.85 1.57 -37.84
C GLU A 445 24.87 0.63 -38.51
N CYS A 446 24.59 0.15 -39.72
CA CYS A 446 25.36 -0.89 -40.40
C CYS A 446 26.30 -0.34 -41.49
N HIS A 447 26.18 0.94 -41.85
CA HIS A 447 26.78 1.48 -43.06
C HIS A 447 27.54 2.78 -42.81
N SER A 448 28.76 2.86 -43.35
CA SER A 448 29.56 4.09 -43.28
C SER A 448 28.96 5.17 -44.17
N SER A 449 29.15 6.43 -43.80
CA SER A 449 28.70 7.58 -44.60
C SER A 449 29.22 7.57 -46.04
N LEU A 450 30.40 6.97 -46.28
CA LEU A 450 30.97 6.76 -47.61
C LEU A 450 30.20 5.71 -48.44
N TYR A 451 29.67 4.67 -47.78
CA TYR A 451 28.84 3.66 -48.43
C TYR A 451 27.50 4.27 -48.87
N LEU A 452 26.91 5.15 -48.05
CA LEU A 452 25.68 5.86 -48.39
C LEU A 452 25.88 6.84 -49.56
N LEU A 453 27.02 7.55 -49.60
CA LEU A 453 27.40 8.38 -50.74
C LEU A 453 27.55 7.52 -52.01
N TYR A 454 28.29 6.42 -51.94
CA TYR A 454 28.51 5.55 -53.10
C TYR A 454 27.20 4.98 -53.68
N GLN A 455 26.25 4.62 -52.83
CA GLN A 455 25.00 4.01 -53.29
C GLN A 455 23.97 5.00 -53.80
N LEU A 456 23.93 6.19 -53.20
CA LEU A 456 22.90 7.18 -53.52
C LEU A 456 23.38 8.16 -54.59
N THR A 457 24.68 8.41 -54.74
CA THR A 457 25.23 9.39 -55.69
C THR A 457 26.24 8.76 -56.66
N ASP A 458 26.38 9.31 -57.86
CA ASP A 458 27.48 8.92 -58.77
C ASP A 458 28.79 9.59 -58.31
N LEU A 459 29.64 8.82 -57.64
CA LEU A 459 30.94 9.30 -57.09
C LEU A 459 31.82 9.99 -58.15
N LEU A 460 31.68 9.63 -59.43
CA LEU A 460 32.47 10.21 -60.52
C LEU A 460 32.05 11.64 -60.90
N ALA A 461 30.84 12.04 -60.51
CA ALA A 461 30.29 13.36 -60.80
C ALA A 461 30.44 14.36 -59.64
N LEU A 462 30.91 13.91 -58.47
CA LEU A 462 31.00 14.72 -57.26
C LEU A 462 32.34 15.47 -57.18
N ASN A 463 32.30 16.72 -56.71
CA ASN A 463 33.51 17.51 -56.44
C ASN A 463 34.16 17.07 -55.11
N GLU A 464 35.44 16.67 -55.16
CA GLU A 464 36.19 16.15 -54.02
C GLU A 464 36.23 17.14 -52.83
N GLU A 465 36.35 18.44 -53.12
CA GLU A 465 36.38 19.50 -52.10
C GLU A 465 35.06 19.59 -51.32
N ALA A 466 33.92 19.42 -52.00
CA ALA A 466 32.60 19.47 -51.37
C ALA A 466 32.32 18.25 -50.47
N VAL A 467 32.84 17.08 -50.87
CA VAL A 467 32.76 15.84 -50.07
C VAL A 467 33.65 15.97 -48.83
N ILE A 468 34.86 16.53 -48.97
CA ILE A 468 35.77 16.78 -47.85
C ILE A 468 35.18 17.81 -46.87
N GLU A 469 34.58 18.90 -47.35
CA GLU A 469 33.91 19.88 -46.48
C GLU A 469 32.73 19.28 -45.70
N LEU A 470 31.96 18.39 -46.34
CA LEU A 470 30.85 17.68 -45.69
C LEU A 470 31.36 16.79 -44.54
N PHE A 471 32.42 16.02 -44.79
CA PHE A 471 33.05 15.20 -43.74
C PHE A 471 33.73 16.05 -42.66
N GLN A 472 34.34 17.18 -43.00
CA GLN A 472 34.95 18.10 -42.03
C GLN A 472 33.92 18.82 -41.15
N LYS A 473 32.74 19.18 -41.69
CA LYS A 473 31.61 19.71 -40.88
C LYS A 473 31.07 18.66 -39.91
N THR A 474 31.08 17.39 -40.28
CA THR A 474 30.71 16.30 -39.38
C THR A 474 31.81 15.99 -38.33
N SER A 475 33.09 16.19 -38.68
CA SER A 475 34.25 15.91 -37.81
C SER A 475 34.59 17.04 -36.83
N THR A 476 34.29 18.30 -37.16
CA THR A 476 34.51 19.44 -36.27
C THR A 476 33.64 19.41 -35.00
N LYS A 477 32.48 18.73 -35.05
CA LYS A 477 31.68 18.40 -33.85
C LYS A 477 32.35 17.33 -32.96
N TYR A 478 33.22 16.48 -33.50
CA TYR A 478 33.99 15.47 -32.75
C TYR A 478 35.23 16.05 -32.05
N THR A 479 35.81 17.14 -32.55
CA THR A 479 37.12 17.64 -32.08
C THR A 479 37.04 18.58 -30.88
N GLU A 480 35.89 19.21 -30.59
CA GLU A 480 35.73 20.05 -29.39
C GLU A 480 35.68 19.26 -28.08
N VAL A 481 35.42 17.95 -28.11
CA VAL A 481 35.41 17.09 -26.91
C VAL A 481 36.82 16.62 -26.54
N GLN A 482 37.71 16.39 -27.52
CA GLN A 482 39.09 15.98 -27.25
C GLN A 482 40.01 17.15 -26.84
N GLY A 483 39.65 18.39 -27.21
CA GLY A 483 40.45 19.59 -26.91
C GLY A 483 40.45 20.07 -25.44
N LYS A 484 39.55 19.55 -24.58
CA LYS A 484 39.49 19.95 -23.15
C LYS A 484 40.17 18.98 -22.18
N ILE A 485 40.68 17.84 -22.64
CA ILE A 485 41.38 16.86 -21.78
C ILE A 485 42.89 17.18 -21.62
N TYR A 486 43.45 18.08 -22.44
CA TYR A 486 44.89 18.41 -22.41
C TYR A 486 45.26 19.82 -21.92
N ASN A 487 44.39 20.50 -21.18
CA ASN A 487 44.76 21.76 -20.51
C ASN A 487 44.22 21.83 -19.07
N CYS A 488 44.69 20.91 -18.23
CA CYS A 488 44.88 21.14 -16.81
C CYS A 488 46.25 20.54 -16.44
N LYS A 489 47.28 21.40 -16.46
CA LYS A 489 48.42 21.26 -15.57
C LYS A 489 48.16 22.13 -14.35
#